data_AF-A0AAD8Q8R8-F1
#
_entry.id   AF-A0AAD8Q8R8-F1
#
_cell.length_a   1.000
_cell.length_b   1.000
_cell.length_c   1.000
_cell.angle_alpha   90.00
_cell.angle_beta   90.00
_cell.angle_gamma   90.00
#
_symmetry.space_group_name_H-M   'P 1'
#
loop_
_entity.id
_entity.type
_entity.pdbx_description
1 polymer ?
#
loop_
_entity_poly.entity_id
_entity_poly.type
_entity_poly.pdbx_seq_one_letter_code
_entity_poly.pdbx_strand_id
1 'polypeptide(L)'
;MNGDWIAGVDSGGNWFLANIYTHQEISLPSSETCNIFREEWIGFPDLPPERYMTYGRAMFLLKIVICEVPTKAGHYSDYKLIALFNSGLAYLANGSQEWRLFSLASWGVDYSDAIEHNGFIVAVDGWTGTTYCWDQSQAGRGKGRPKRVGHSADPPQPSRFYVQLDGNDDMYMLVIPREFKQCLKGILPRPIKLKTSVGCAWYVHIDEYQGELVLKDGWFGFAEAHELQLDDLLVFEVKDTSLMNVLIYDSNTSTQRIIFCADHP
;
A
#
# COMPACT_ATOMS: atom_id res chain seq x y z
N MET A 1 -12.67 20.78 4.98
CA MET A 1 -11.55 20.26 5.77
C MET A 1 -12.06 19.03 6.50
N ASN A 2 -12.04 17.86 5.85
CA ASN A 2 -12.50 16.59 6.42
C ASN A 2 -11.32 15.62 6.66
N GLY A 3 -10.07 16.02 6.41
CA GLY A 3 -8.93 15.11 6.24
C GLY A 3 -8.13 14.81 7.51
N ASP A 4 -8.35 15.51 8.61
CA ASP A 4 -7.39 15.53 9.72
C ASP A 4 -7.94 14.78 10.95
N TRP A 5 -8.10 13.47 10.77
CA TRP A 5 -8.53 12.54 11.81
C TRP A 5 -7.36 11.70 12.31
N ILE A 6 -7.34 11.45 13.61
CA ILE A 6 -6.40 10.52 14.25
C ILE A 6 -7.18 9.37 14.87
N ALA A 7 -6.57 8.19 14.88
CA ALA A 7 -7.05 7.04 15.64
C ALA A 7 -6.18 6.88 16.88
N GLY A 8 -6.81 6.62 18.02
CA GLY A 8 -6.12 6.52 19.30
C GLY A 8 -6.74 5.51 20.23
N VAL A 9 -5.99 5.18 21.29
CA VAL A 9 -6.45 4.40 22.43
C VAL A 9 -6.15 5.21 23.69
N ASP A 10 -7.16 5.40 24.53
CA ASP A 10 -7.01 6.16 25.77
C ASP A 10 -6.38 5.30 26.90
N SER A 11 -6.15 5.91 28.06
CA SER A 11 -5.61 5.20 29.23
C SER A 11 -6.54 4.12 29.80
N GLY A 12 -7.83 4.15 29.44
CA GLY A 12 -8.82 3.15 29.82
C GLY A 12 -8.90 1.98 28.82
N GLY A 13 -8.14 2.02 27.72
CA GLY A 13 -8.22 1.01 26.67
C GLY A 13 -9.38 1.22 25.69
N ASN A 14 -10.05 2.38 25.73
CA ASN A 14 -11.11 2.72 24.79
C ASN A 14 -10.50 3.27 23.50
N TRP A 15 -11.02 2.80 22.37
CA TRP A 15 -10.53 3.16 21.05
C TRP A 15 -11.38 4.31 20.51
N PHE A 16 -10.78 5.24 19.80
CA PHE A 16 -11.50 6.40 19.28
C PHE A 16 -10.92 6.94 17.97
N LEU A 17 -11.75 7.65 17.22
CA LEU A 17 -11.33 8.60 16.19
C LEU A 17 -11.53 10.02 16.72
N ALA A 18 -10.53 10.88 16.57
CA ALA A 18 -10.63 12.28 16.93
C ALA A 18 -10.25 13.18 15.75
N ASN A 19 -11.06 14.20 15.49
CA ASN A 19 -10.68 15.27 14.58
C ASN A 19 -9.87 16.32 15.33
N ILE A 20 -8.66 16.62 14.84
CA ILE A 20 -7.70 17.46 15.56
C ILE A 20 -8.11 18.94 15.63
N TYR A 21 -8.99 19.40 14.72
CA TYR A 21 -9.41 20.80 14.65
C TYR A 21 -10.78 21.03 15.27
N THR A 22 -11.72 20.11 15.08
CA THR A 22 -13.09 20.27 15.58
C THR A 22 -13.28 19.69 16.97
N HIS A 23 -12.28 18.98 17.52
CA HIS A 23 -12.37 18.20 18.76
C HIS A 23 -13.53 17.21 18.76
N GLN A 24 -13.95 16.78 17.58
CA GLN A 24 -15.00 15.81 17.46
C GLN A 24 -14.42 14.42 17.68
N GLU A 25 -15.08 13.65 18.55
CA GLU A 25 -14.66 12.32 18.91
C GLU A 25 -15.73 11.30 18.53
N ILE A 26 -15.29 10.15 18.03
CA ILE A 26 -16.13 9.00 17.71
C ILE A 26 -15.54 7.82 18.47
N SER A 27 -16.29 7.31 19.44
CA SER A 27 -15.91 6.10 20.17
C SER A 27 -16.00 4.90 19.23
N LEU A 28 -14.96 4.08 19.23
CA LEU A 28 -14.88 2.83 18.48
C LEU A 28 -15.13 1.65 19.44
N PRO A 29 -15.65 0.53 18.92
CA PRO A 29 -15.77 -0.69 19.71
C PRO A 29 -14.39 -1.14 20.21
N SER A 30 -14.32 -1.47 21.51
CA SER A 30 -13.07 -1.76 22.22
C SER A 30 -12.61 -3.21 22.00
N SER A 31 -11.44 -3.53 22.56
CA SER A 31 -10.84 -4.87 22.55
C SER A 31 -11.71 -5.97 23.17
N GLU A 32 -12.73 -5.64 23.96
CA GLU A 32 -13.66 -6.61 24.56
C GLU A 32 -14.79 -7.01 23.61
N THR A 33 -15.19 -6.13 22.69
CA THR A 33 -16.22 -6.38 21.67
C THR A 33 -15.65 -7.12 20.45
N CYS A 34 -14.34 -6.95 20.25
CA CYS A 34 -13.51 -7.82 19.46
C CYS A 34 -13.51 -9.24 20.08
N ASN A 35 -14.29 -10.19 19.55
CA ASN A 35 -14.12 -11.63 19.82
C ASN A 35 -12.71 -12.18 19.45
N ILE A 36 -11.74 -11.31 19.18
CA ILE A 36 -10.32 -11.54 18.94
C ILE A 36 -9.67 -12.34 20.09
N PHE A 37 -10.16 -12.21 21.34
CA PHE A 37 -9.64 -12.93 22.51
C PHE A 37 -10.45 -14.18 22.91
N ARG A 38 -11.58 -14.47 22.25
CA ARG A 38 -12.36 -15.69 22.51
C ARG A 38 -12.04 -16.76 21.47
N GLU A 39 -10.89 -17.40 21.61
CA GLU A 39 -10.81 -18.83 21.24
C GLU A 39 -10.99 -19.65 22.51
N GLU A 40 -12.19 -20.19 22.67
CA GLU A 40 -12.41 -21.37 23.49
C GLU A 40 -11.47 -22.47 23.00
N TRP A 41 -10.54 -22.87 23.87
CA TRP A 41 -9.83 -24.14 23.91
C TRP A 41 -10.26 -25.18 22.87
N ILE A 42 -9.52 -25.32 21.77
CA ILE A 42 -9.50 -26.57 21.00
C ILE A 42 -8.32 -27.39 21.52
N GLY A 43 -8.51 -28.03 22.67
CA GLY A 43 -7.52 -28.94 23.24
C GLY A 43 -7.26 -30.11 22.29
N PHE A 44 -5.99 -30.36 21.94
CA PHE A 44 -5.57 -31.64 21.37
C PHE A 44 -5.29 -32.59 22.55
N PRO A 45 -6.06 -33.67 22.75
CA PRO A 45 -5.95 -34.53 23.94
C PRO A 45 -4.61 -35.25 24.08
N ASP A 46 -3.81 -35.34 23.01
CA ASP A 46 -2.72 -36.33 22.89
C ASP A 46 -1.29 -35.74 22.94
N LEU A 47 -1.11 -34.45 23.25
CA LEU A 47 0.23 -33.85 23.34
C LEU A 47 0.70 -33.72 24.80
N PRO A 48 1.99 -33.98 25.12
CA PRO A 48 2.50 -33.98 26.49
C PRO A 48 2.61 -32.56 27.11
N PRO A 49 2.51 -32.45 28.45
CA PRO A 49 2.48 -31.19 29.21
C PRO A 49 3.53 -30.14 28.89
N GLU A 50 4.74 -30.61 28.62
CA GLU A 50 5.92 -29.77 28.40
C GLU A 50 5.86 -29.01 27.07
N ARG A 51 4.98 -29.42 26.13
CA ARG A 51 4.70 -28.70 24.88
C ARG A 51 3.48 -27.77 24.96
N TYR A 52 2.71 -27.77 26.06
CA TYR A 52 1.56 -26.87 26.23
C TYR A 52 1.95 -25.39 26.40
N MET A 53 3.23 -25.07 26.59
CA MET A 53 3.72 -23.68 26.77
C MET A 53 3.80 -22.85 25.47
N THR A 54 3.09 -23.22 24.41
CA THR A 54 3.16 -22.51 23.12
C THR A 54 1.83 -21.97 22.59
N TYR A 55 0.85 -21.64 23.44
CA TYR A 55 -0.45 -21.16 22.92
C TYR A 55 -1.07 -20.03 23.75
N GLY A 56 -0.31 -18.97 24.00
CA GLY A 56 -0.81 -17.77 24.66
C GLY A 56 0.01 -16.55 24.30
N ARG A 57 0.12 -16.22 23.01
CA ARG A 57 0.58 -14.87 22.65
C ARG A 57 -0.62 -13.94 22.75
N ALA A 58 -0.61 -13.07 23.75
CA ALA A 58 -1.52 -11.95 23.80
C ALA A 58 -1.41 -11.16 22.48
N MET A 59 -2.56 -10.91 21.86
CA MET A 59 -2.64 -10.01 20.71
C MET A 59 -2.51 -8.58 21.22
N PHE A 60 -1.50 -7.87 20.72
CA PHE A 60 -1.29 -6.46 21.04
C PHE A 60 -1.54 -5.63 19.79
N LEU A 61 -2.32 -4.56 19.95
CA LEU A 61 -2.53 -3.58 18.90
C LEU A 61 -1.20 -2.91 18.57
N LEU A 62 -0.84 -2.89 17.29
CA LEU A 62 0.35 -2.19 16.78
C LEU A 62 -0.04 -0.80 16.27
N LYS A 63 -1.07 -0.74 15.42
CA LYS A 63 -1.50 0.49 14.73
C LYS A 63 -2.97 0.36 14.31
N ILE A 64 -3.67 1.48 14.26
CA ILE A 64 -4.95 1.61 13.56
C ILE A 64 -4.71 2.46 12.30
N VAL A 65 -5.02 1.90 11.14
CA VAL A 65 -4.96 2.57 9.84
C VAL A 65 -6.33 3.13 9.51
N ILE A 66 -6.41 4.42 9.20
CA ILE A 66 -7.61 5.08 8.71
C ILE A 66 -7.61 4.97 7.18
N CYS A 67 -8.50 4.14 6.64
CA CYS A 67 -8.63 3.94 5.20
C CYS A 67 -9.62 4.93 4.58
N GLU A 68 -10.68 5.28 5.34
CA GLU A 68 -11.68 6.27 4.94
C GLU A 68 -12.06 7.08 6.18
N VAL A 69 -12.03 8.41 6.06
CA VAL A 69 -12.32 9.33 7.15
C VAL A 69 -13.83 9.53 7.31
N PRO A 70 -14.33 9.67 8.56
CA PRO A 70 -15.74 9.96 8.77
C PRO A 70 -16.11 11.37 8.28
N THR A 71 -17.30 11.50 7.70
CA THR A 71 -17.80 12.76 7.16
C THR A 71 -19.12 13.18 7.81
N LYS A 72 -19.38 14.49 7.79
CA LYS A 72 -20.67 15.05 8.19
C LYS A 72 -21.85 14.47 7.40
N ALA A 73 -21.65 14.19 6.12
CA ALA A 73 -22.69 13.67 5.23
C ALA A 73 -23.06 12.21 5.57
N GLY A 74 -22.07 11.39 5.93
CA GLY A 74 -22.28 10.02 6.42
C GLY A 74 -22.60 9.93 7.90
N HIS A 75 -23.03 11.05 8.53
CA HIS A 75 -23.29 11.14 9.96
C HIS A 75 -22.15 10.59 10.84
N TYR A 76 -20.91 10.73 10.36
CA TYR A 76 -19.69 10.24 10.99
C TYR A 76 -19.61 8.72 11.18
N SER A 77 -20.37 7.96 10.40
CA SER A 77 -20.33 6.49 10.38
C SER A 77 -19.63 5.91 9.15
N ASP A 78 -19.40 6.71 8.11
CA ASP A 78 -18.83 6.33 6.81
C ASP A 78 -17.31 6.11 6.81
N TYR A 79 -16.73 5.81 7.97
CA TYR A 79 -15.30 5.53 8.10
C TYR A 79 -14.99 4.07 7.82
N LYS A 80 -13.72 3.80 7.48
CA LYS A 80 -13.13 2.47 7.36
C LYS A 80 -11.79 2.42 8.04
N LEU A 81 -11.58 1.40 8.89
CA LEU A 81 -10.40 1.25 9.72
C LEU A 81 -9.86 -0.17 9.62
N ILE A 82 -8.53 -0.29 9.67
CA ILE A 82 -7.82 -1.56 9.84
C ILE A 82 -7.03 -1.49 11.14
N ALA A 83 -7.27 -2.42 12.06
CA ALA A 83 -6.45 -2.60 13.26
C ALA A 83 -5.42 -3.70 12.99
N LEU A 84 -4.14 -3.34 13.08
CA LEU A 84 -3.01 -4.25 12.94
C LEU A 84 -2.56 -4.75 14.30
N PHE A 85 -2.33 -6.05 14.41
CA PHE A 85 -1.84 -6.72 15.61
C PHE A 85 -0.56 -7.49 15.30
N ASN A 86 0.22 -7.79 16.33
CA ASN A 86 1.42 -8.63 16.27
C ASN A 86 1.19 -10.04 15.67
N SER A 87 -0.06 -10.48 15.56
CA SER A 87 -0.40 -11.76 14.96
C SER A 87 -1.75 -11.73 14.26
N GLY A 88 -2.09 -10.66 13.53
CA GLY A 88 -3.33 -10.58 12.76
C GLY A 88 -3.77 -9.17 12.41
N LEU A 89 -4.91 -9.05 11.73
CA LEU A 89 -5.55 -7.77 11.48
C LEU A 89 -7.08 -7.90 11.54
N ALA A 90 -7.73 -6.81 11.94
CA ALA A 90 -9.17 -6.69 11.98
C ALA A 90 -9.65 -5.46 11.21
N TYR A 91 -10.87 -5.50 10.70
CA TYR A 91 -11.46 -4.42 9.92
C TYR A 91 -12.78 -3.94 10.53
N LEU A 92 -12.97 -2.63 10.48
CA LEU A 92 -14.18 -1.95 10.93
C LEU A 92 -14.61 -0.96 9.86
N ALA A 93 -15.90 -0.97 9.52
CA ALA A 93 -16.43 -0.06 8.51
C ALA A 93 -17.87 0.34 8.82
N ASN A 94 -18.29 1.47 8.27
CA ASN A 94 -19.69 1.90 8.21
C ASN A 94 -20.37 1.96 9.60
N GLY A 95 -19.65 2.42 10.64
CA GLY A 95 -20.18 2.57 11.99
C GLY A 95 -20.49 1.25 12.70
N SER A 96 -20.00 0.11 12.17
CA SER A 96 -20.15 -1.20 12.80
C SER A 96 -19.69 -1.18 14.26
N GLN A 97 -20.37 -1.94 15.11
CA GLN A 97 -19.99 -2.15 16.51
C GLN A 97 -19.11 -3.39 16.70
N GLU A 98 -18.82 -4.12 15.62
CA GLU A 98 -18.01 -5.33 15.66
C GLU A 98 -16.84 -5.23 14.68
N TRP A 99 -15.64 -5.49 15.21
CA TRP A 99 -14.43 -5.69 14.41
C TRP A 99 -14.43 -7.07 13.79
N ARG A 100 -14.21 -7.14 12.48
CA ARG A 100 -14.15 -8.40 11.75
C ARG A 100 -12.70 -8.83 11.58
N LEU A 101 -12.32 -9.90 12.26
CA LEU A 101 -10.99 -10.48 12.17
C LEU A 101 -10.81 -11.21 10.83
N PHE A 102 -9.62 -11.07 10.25
CA PHE A 102 -9.19 -11.87 9.11
C PHE A 102 -8.36 -13.06 9.54
N SER A 103 -8.48 -14.17 8.79
CA SER A 103 -7.68 -15.35 9.10
C SER A 103 -6.19 -15.07 8.91
N LEU A 104 -5.38 -15.67 9.80
CA LEU A 104 -3.95 -15.47 9.83
C LEU A 104 -3.29 -16.14 8.63
N ALA A 105 -2.38 -15.41 7.97
CA ALA A 105 -1.71 -15.90 6.78
C ALA A 105 -0.75 -17.05 7.07
N SER A 106 0.00 -16.95 8.17
CA SER A 106 0.96 -17.93 8.66
C SER A 106 1.43 -17.51 10.06
N TRP A 107 2.02 -18.44 10.80
CA TRP A 107 2.67 -18.15 12.07
C TRP A 107 3.83 -17.18 11.86
N GLY A 108 3.87 -16.08 12.63
CA GLY A 108 5.02 -15.18 12.70
C GLY A 108 5.13 -14.14 11.58
N VAL A 109 4.04 -13.80 10.88
CA VAL A 109 4.02 -12.65 9.95
C VAL A 109 3.88 -11.36 10.75
N ASP A 110 4.76 -10.38 10.49
CA ASP A 110 4.79 -9.09 11.18
C ASP A 110 4.31 -8.00 10.23
N TYR A 111 2.99 -7.74 10.23
CA TYR A 111 2.41 -6.76 9.32
C TYR A 111 2.85 -5.34 9.71
N SER A 112 3.61 -4.68 8.83
CA SER A 112 4.10 -3.33 9.06
C SER A 112 3.11 -2.25 8.63
N ASP A 113 2.32 -2.51 7.58
CA ASP A 113 1.25 -1.63 7.15
C ASP A 113 0.14 -2.36 6.39
N ALA A 114 -1.00 -1.69 6.22
CA ALA A 114 -2.10 -2.19 5.41
C ALA A 114 -2.92 -1.06 4.79
N ILE A 115 -3.63 -1.37 3.70
CA ILE A 115 -4.55 -0.47 3.02
C ILE A 115 -5.85 -1.19 2.65
N GLU A 116 -6.92 -0.43 2.49
CA GLU A 116 -8.14 -0.86 1.81
C GLU A 116 -8.17 -0.23 0.40
N HIS A 117 -8.42 -1.04 -0.61
CA HIS A 117 -8.59 -0.56 -1.98
C HIS A 117 -9.62 -1.42 -2.72
N ASN A 118 -10.72 -0.81 -3.16
CA ASN A 118 -11.78 -1.45 -3.95
C ASN A 118 -12.37 -2.72 -3.30
N GLY A 119 -12.55 -2.71 -1.98
CA GLY A 119 -13.05 -3.83 -1.20
C GLY A 119 -12.03 -4.92 -0.89
N PHE A 120 -10.76 -4.70 -1.25
CA PHE A 120 -9.66 -5.57 -0.87
C PHE A 120 -8.85 -4.94 0.25
N ILE A 121 -8.50 -5.75 1.23
CA ILE A 121 -7.55 -5.39 2.28
C ILE A 121 -6.22 -5.99 1.89
N VAL A 122 -5.19 -5.15 1.82
CA VAL A 122 -3.82 -5.57 1.50
C VAL A 122 -2.93 -5.20 2.67
N ALA A 123 -2.19 -6.16 3.21
CA ALA A 123 -1.20 -5.93 4.26
C ALA A 123 0.19 -6.39 3.77
N VAL A 124 1.24 -5.70 4.23
CA VAL A 124 2.63 -6.01 3.89
C VAL A 124 3.39 -6.47 5.13
N ASP A 125 4.19 -7.52 4.98
CA ASP A 125 5.10 -8.01 6.01
C ASP A 125 6.36 -7.14 6.08
N GLY A 126 6.69 -6.65 7.29
CA GLY A 126 7.78 -5.72 7.51
C GLY A 126 9.18 -6.31 7.35
N TRP A 127 9.32 -7.64 7.42
CA TRP A 127 10.63 -8.30 7.31
C TRP A 127 10.94 -8.73 5.88
N THR A 128 9.92 -9.16 5.14
CA THR A 128 10.09 -9.77 3.81
C THR A 128 9.51 -8.92 2.68
N GLY A 129 8.69 -7.92 2.97
CA GLY A 129 7.94 -7.17 1.96
C GLY A 129 6.83 -8.00 1.29
N THR A 130 6.54 -9.21 1.77
CA THR A 130 5.47 -10.05 1.20
C THR A 130 4.11 -9.38 1.40
N THR A 131 3.31 -9.27 0.34
CA THR A 131 1.93 -8.78 0.43
C THR A 131 0.91 -9.90 0.59
N TYR A 132 -0.09 -9.64 1.43
CA TYR A 132 -1.21 -10.52 1.71
C TYR A 132 -2.51 -9.79 1.41
N CYS A 133 -3.44 -10.48 0.75
CA CYS A 133 -4.70 -9.87 0.31
C CYS A 133 -5.90 -10.68 0.79
N TRP A 134 -6.91 -9.95 1.29
CA TRP A 134 -8.21 -10.46 1.68
C TRP A 134 -9.31 -9.68 0.98
N ASP A 135 -10.41 -10.35 0.65
CA ASP A 135 -11.65 -9.70 0.26
C ASP A 135 -12.41 -9.30 1.54
N GLN A 136 -12.84 -8.04 1.65
CA GLN A 136 -13.53 -7.53 2.84
C GLN A 136 -14.79 -8.34 3.21
N SER A 137 -15.42 -9.00 2.23
CA SER A 137 -16.61 -9.85 2.45
C SER A 137 -16.30 -11.16 3.19
N GLN A 138 -15.02 -11.54 3.27
CA GLN A 138 -14.56 -12.75 3.94
C GLN A 138 -14.26 -12.53 5.44
N ALA A 139 -14.26 -11.27 5.90
CA ALA A 139 -14.00 -10.93 7.29
C ALA A 139 -15.02 -11.61 8.23
N GLY A 140 -14.54 -12.30 9.27
CA GLY A 140 -15.39 -13.05 10.22
C GLY A 140 -15.90 -14.41 9.71
N ARG A 141 -15.67 -14.79 8.45
CA ARG A 141 -15.97 -16.13 7.94
C ARG A 141 -14.77 -17.04 8.20
N GLY A 142 -14.86 -17.85 9.26
CA GLY A 142 -13.81 -18.82 9.59
C GLY A 142 -13.40 -19.65 8.36
N LYS A 143 -12.08 -19.76 8.15
CA LYS A 143 -11.35 -20.58 7.15
C LYS A 143 -11.00 -19.95 5.79
N GLY A 144 -11.20 -18.66 5.55
CA GLY A 144 -10.66 -18.00 4.36
C GLY A 144 -9.18 -17.60 4.54
N ARG A 145 -8.21 -18.49 4.24
CA ARG A 145 -6.78 -18.13 4.25
C ARG A 145 -6.52 -16.94 3.32
N PRO A 146 -5.76 -15.91 3.72
CA PRO A 146 -5.36 -14.86 2.79
C PRO A 146 -4.68 -15.48 1.59
N LYS A 147 -4.94 -14.87 0.44
CA LYS A 147 -4.12 -15.16 -0.72
C LYS A 147 -2.78 -14.49 -0.46
N ARG A 148 -1.72 -15.30 -0.33
CA ARG A 148 -0.35 -14.80 -0.41
C ARG A 148 -0.19 -14.28 -1.83
N VAL A 149 -0.14 -12.97 -1.97
CA VAL A 149 0.16 -12.33 -3.25
C VAL A 149 1.68 -12.26 -3.30
N GLY A 150 2.26 -13.39 -3.71
CA GLY A 150 3.66 -13.57 -4.03
C GLY A 150 3.77 -14.43 -5.29
N HIS A 151 4.78 -14.14 -6.13
CA HIS A 151 5.05 -14.60 -7.50
C HIS A 151 4.65 -16.04 -7.92
N SER A 152 3.37 -16.41 -7.95
CA SER A 152 2.94 -17.75 -8.42
C SER A 152 1.61 -17.80 -9.17
N ALA A 153 0.93 -16.68 -9.37
CA ALA A 153 -0.01 -16.53 -10.46
C ALA A 153 0.46 -15.29 -11.19
N ASP A 154 0.67 -15.33 -12.51
CA ASP A 154 1.01 -14.14 -13.27
C ASP A 154 -0.02 -13.06 -12.89
N PRO A 155 0.39 -12.05 -12.11
CA PRO A 155 -0.53 -10.99 -11.78
C PRO A 155 -0.92 -10.32 -13.11
N PRO A 156 -2.09 -9.67 -13.21
CA PRO A 156 -2.23 -8.66 -14.25
C PRO A 156 -0.98 -7.79 -14.16
N GLN A 157 -0.18 -7.76 -15.24
CA GLN A 157 1.15 -7.16 -15.24
C GLN A 157 1.05 -5.78 -14.59
N PRO A 158 1.81 -5.50 -13.53
CA PRO A 158 1.64 -4.27 -12.80
C PRO A 158 1.80 -3.09 -13.76
N SER A 159 0.73 -2.32 -13.92
CA SER A 159 0.68 -1.22 -14.88
C SER A 159 1.34 0.04 -14.35
N ARG A 160 1.81 0.05 -13.10
CA ARG A 160 2.46 1.21 -12.48
C ARG A 160 3.66 0.84 -11.63
N PHE A 161 4.74 1.61 -11.75
CA PHE A 161 5.88 1.56 -10.83
C PHE A 161 6.28 2.96 -10.37
N TYR A 162 7.03 3.01 -9.29
CA TYR A 162 7.44 4.25 -8.62
C TYR A 162 8.96 4.26 -8.54
N VAL A 163 9.56 5.42 -8.78
CA VAL A 163 11.00 5.64 -8.62
C VAL A 163 11.19 6.96 -7.89
N GLN A 164 12.01 6.96 -6.84
CA GLN A 164 12.50 8.20 -6.22
C GLN A 164 13.91 8.43 -6.74
N LEU A 165 14.20 9.65 -7.19
CA LEU A 165 15.51 10.00 -7.73
C LEU A 165 16.50 10.15 -6.56
N ASP A 166 17.45 9.23 -6.43
CA ASP A 166 18.32 9.11 -5.25
C ASP A 166 19.77 9.55 -5.50
N GLY A 167 20.14 9.75 -6.77
CA GLY A 167 21.47 10.17 -7.18
C GLY A 167 21.50 10.99 -8.45
N ASN A 168 22.62 11.69 -8.68
CA ASN A 168 22.81 12.48 -9.90
C ASN A 168 22.90 11.61 -11.17
N ASP A 169 23.26 10.33 -11.00
CA ASP A 169 23.30 9.35 -12.09
C ASP A 169 21.90 9.04 -12.63
N ASP A 170 20.86 9.10 -11.79
CA ASP A 170 19.46 8.89 -12.19
C ASP A 170 18.97 9.96 -13.17
N MET A 171 19.60 11.14 -13.21
CA MET A 171 19.28 12.18 -14.19
C MET A 171 19.73 11.78 -15.59
N TYR A 172 20.83 11.04 -15.70
CA TYR A 172 21.39 10.61 -16.99
C TYR A 172 20.85 9.23 -17.41
N MET A 173 20.56 8.37 -16.44
CA MET A 173 20.10 7.00 -16.68
C MET A 173 19.23 6.52 -15.53
N LEU A 174 17.92 6.35 -15.77
CA LEU A 174 17.02 5.87 -14.73
C LEU A 174 16.91 4.35 -14.72
N VAL A 175 17.26 3.72 -13.61
CA VAL A 175 17.08 2.27 -13.44
C VAL A 175 15.60 1.93 -13.24
N ILE A 176 15.10 1.00 -14.04
CA ILE A 176 13.76 0.46 -13.90
C ILE A 176 13.79 -0.67 -12.86
N PRO A 177 12.89 -0.65 -11.84
CA PRO A 177 12.83 -1.70 -10.83
C PRO A 177 12.75 -3.10 -11.43
N ARG A 178 13.54 -4.03 -10.86
CA ARG A 178 13.73 -5.39 -11.39
C ARG A 178 12.42 -6.17 -11.52
N GLU A 179 11.50 -5.89 -10.62
CA GLU A 179 10.16 -6.49 -10.53
C GLU A 179 9.32 -6.15 -11.77
N PHE A 180 9.62 -5.04 -12.45
CA PHE A 180 8.90 -4.56 -13.64
C PHE A 180 9.50 -5.01 -14.97
N LYS A 181 10.67 -5.66 -14.96
CA LYS A 181 11.32 -6.17 -16.18
C LYS A 181 10.40 -7.06 -16.99
N GLN A 182 9.56 -7.86 -16.34
CA GLN A 182 8.63 -8.78 -17.02
C GLN A 182 7.56 -8.04 -17.84
N CYS A 183 7.13 -6.86 -17.40
CA CYS A 183 6.16 -6.02 -18.12
C CYS A 183 6.73 -5.38 -19.38
N LEU A 184 8.06 -5.26 -19.44
CA LEU A 184 8.78 -4.56 -20.50
C LEU A 184 9.44 -5.52 -21.51
N LYS A 185 9.28 -6.84 -21.35
CA LYS A 185 9.89 -7.88 -22.22
C LYS A 185 9.55 -7.74 -23.71
N GLY A 186 8.46 -7.06 -24.07
CA GLY A 186 8.06 -6.79 -25.47
C GLY A 186 8.40 -5.39 -25.99
N ILE A 187 9.00 -4.54 -25.16
CA ILE A 187 9.25 -3.12 -25.44
C ILE A 187 10.66 -2.89 -25.98
N LEU A 188 11.61 -3.76 -25.64
CA LEU A 188 13.01 -3.64 -26.05
C LEU A 188 13.23 -4.07 -27.51
N PRO A 189 14.08 -3.39 -28.30
CA PRO A 189 14.80 -2.13 -28.05
C PRO A 189 14.10 -0.96 -28.76
N ARG A 190 12.79 -0.78 -28.55
CA ARG A 190 12.02 0.28 -29.21
C ARG A 190 11.96 1.52 -28.31
N PRO A 191 12.04 2.73 -28.89
CA PRO A 191 11.73 3.93 -28.13
C PRO A 191 10.27 3.87 -27.67
N ILE A 192 10.05 4.24 -26.41
CA ILE A 192 8.72 4.46 -25.84
C ILE A 192 8.42 5.95 -25.77
N LYS A 193 7.14 6.27 -25.68
CA LYS A 193 6.66 7.63 -25.38
C LYS A 193 6.45 7.77 -23.88
N LEU A 194 7.06 8.77 -23.27
CA LEU A 194 6.71 9.26 -21.94
C LEU A 194 5.76 10.46 -22.09
N LYS A 195 4.63 10.44 -21.38
CA LYS A 195 3.67 11.55 -21.34
C LYS A 195 3.40 11.99 -19.90
N THR A 196 3.49 13.27 -19.64
CA THR A 196 3.03 13.85 -18.36
C THR A 196 1.54 14.23 -18.43
N SER A 197 1.00 14.75 -17.32
CA SER A 197 -0.42 15.13 -17.21
C SER A 197 -0.83 16.28 -18.13
N VAL A 198 0.12 17.03 -18.71
CA VAL A 198 -0.11 18.11 -19.66
C VAL A 198 0.91 18.03 -20.79
N GLY A 199 0.46 18.27 -22.03
CA GLY A 199 1.08 17.77 -23.25
C GLY A 199 2.56 18.11 -23.49
N CYS A 200 3.35 17.05 -23.69
CA CYS A 200 4.25 16.74 -24.80
C CYS A 200 4.62 15.26 -24.67
N ALA A 201 4.99 14.57 -25.75
CA ALA A 201 5.41 13.18 -25.69
C ALA A 201 6.92 13.08 -25.94
N TRP A 202 7.63 12.46 -25.02
CA TRP A 202 9.08 12.31 -25.08
C TRP A 202 9.45 10.91 -25.52
N TYR A 203 10.28 10.81 -26.56
CA TYR A 203 10.79 9.53 -27.01
C TYR A 203 12.01 9.14 -26.19
N VAL A 204 11.90 8.03 -25.47
CA VAL A 204 12.97 7.52 -24.60
C VAL A 204 13.23 6.06 -24.92
N HIS A 205 14.51 5.69 -25.03
CA HIS A 205 14.91 4.30 -25.21
C HIS A 205 14.99 3.58 -23.88
N ILE A 206 14.44 2.36 -23.86
CA ILE A 206 14.72 1.39 -22.82
C ILE A 206 15.86 0.51 -23.31
N ASP A 207 16.93 0.40 -22.53
CA ASP A 207 18.10 -0.42 -22.81
C ASP A 207 18.43 -1.35 -21.64
N GLU A 208 19.32 -2.32 -21.88
CA GLU A 208 19.92 -3.12 -20.82
C GLU A 208 21.35 -2.59 -20.52
N TYR A 209 21.60 -2.20 -19.27
CA TYR A 209 22.90 -1.74 -18.79
C TYR A 209 23.28 -2.49 -17.51
N GLN A 210 24.42 -3.17 -17.53
CA GLN A 210 24.93 -3.98 -16.40
C GLN A 210 23.89 -5.01 -15.85
N GLY A 211 23.03 -5.54 -16.72
CA GLY A 211 21.97 -6.49 -16.34
C GLY A 211 20.70 -5.84 -15.78
N GLU A 212 20.64 -4.51 -15.73
CA GLU A 212 19.46 -3.73 -15.39
C GLU A 212 18.78 -3.14 -16.62
N LEU A 213 17.45 -2.96 -16.54
CA LEU A 213 16.74 -2.18 -17.55
C LEU A 213 16.81 -0.72 -17.16
N VAL A 214 17.11 0.14 -18.13
CA VAL A 214 17.32 1.57 -17.90
C VAL A 214 16.60 2.41 -18.94
N LEU A 215 16.08 3.56 -18.52
CA LEU A 215 15.73 4.65 -19.43
C LEU A 215 17.01 5.44 -19.73
N LYS A 216 17.38 5.54 -21.00
CA LYS A 216 18.66 6.12 -21.40
C LYS A 216 18.49 7.19 -22.48
N ASP A 217 18.58 6.84 -23.75
CA ASP A 217 18.59 7.84 -24.82
C ASP A 217 17.23 8.58 -24.85
N GLY A 218 17.26 9.89 -24.60
CA GLY A 218 16.06 10.74 -24.47
C GLY A 218 15.60 10.99 -23.02
N TRP A 219 16.08 10.21 -22.05
CA TRP A 219 15.74 10.36 -20.63
C TRP A 219 16.26 11.67 -20.04
N PHE A 220 17.54 11.98 -20.23
CA PHE A 220 18.12 13.22 -19.72
C PHE A 220 17.38 14.47 -20.22
N GLY A 221 17.00 14.50 -21.50
CA GLY A 221 16.19 15.60 -22.05
C GLY A 221 14.81 15.71 -21.41
N PHE A 222 14.17 14.56 -21.14
CA PHE A 222 12.92 14.54 -20.37
C PHE A 222 13.12 15.10 -18.94
N ALA A 223 14.20 14.70 -18.27
CA ALA A 223 14.53 15.15 -16.92
C ALA A 223 14.79 16.66 -16.85
N GLU A 224 15.57 17.21 -17.78
CA GLU A 224 15.84 18.65 -17.88
C GLU A 224 14.56 19.44 -18.17
N ALA A 225 13.76 19.01 -19.16
CA ALA A 225 12.55 19.73 -19.56
C ALA A 225 11.46 19.73 -18.48
N HIS A 226 11.50 18.78 -17.55
CA HIS A 226 10.59 18.70 -16.41
C HIS A 226 11.24 19.11 -15.09
N GLU A 227 12.43 19.73 -15.14
CA GLU A 227 13.14 20.26 -13.97
C GLU A 227 13.19 19.23 -12.82
N LEU A 228 13.48 17.96 -13.14
CA LEU A 228 13.53 16.91 -12.13
C LEU A 228 14.66 17.20 -11.13
N GLN A 229 14.35 16.99 -9.85
CA GLN A 229 15.27 17.20 -8.74
C GLN A 229 15.49 15.91 -7.96
N LEU A 230 16.56 15.88 -7.19
CA LEU A 230 16.78 14.82 -6.20
C LEU A 230 15.55 14.71 -5.29
N ASP A 231 15.24 13.47 -4.89
CA ASP A 231 14.09 13.09 -4.06
C ASP A 231 12.72 13.25 -4.72
N ASP A 232 12.61 13.76 -5.96
CA ASP A 232 11.34 13.76 -6.67
C ASP A 232 10.83 12.33 -6.84
N LEU A 233 9.53 12.14 -6.59
CA LEU A 233 8.86 10.86 -6.76
C LEU A 233 8.19 10.81 -8.13
N LEU A 234 8.62 9.84 -8.93
CA LEU A 234 8.08 9.57 -10.26
C LEU A 234 7.15 8.36 -10.21
N VAL A 235 5.94 8.52 -10.76
CA VAL A 235 4.99 7.41 -10.95
C VAL A 235 4.85 7.14 -12.43
N PHE A 236 5.36 6.01 -12.86
CA PHE A 236 5.21 5.54 -14.24
C PHE A 236 3.96 4.68 -14.34
N GLU A 237 3.15 4.91 -15.37
CA GLU A 237 1.98 4.12 -15.69
C GLU A 237 2.06 3.61 -17.13
N VAL A 238 2.29 2.31 -17.29
CA VAL A 238 2.31 1.61 -18.57
C VAL A 238 0.89 1.55 -19.13
N LYS A 239 0.65 2.23 -20.25
CA LYS A 239 -0.62 2.18 -20.99
C LYS A 239 -0.62 1.09 -22.04
N ASP A 240 0.49 0.95 -22.75
CA ASP A 240 0.76 -0.10 -23.72
C ASP A 240 2.27 -0.29 -23.89
N THR A 241 2.70 -1.16 -24.82
CA THR A 241 4.11 -1.48 -25.06
C THR A 241 4.93 -0.33 -25.68
N SER A 242 4.32 0.81 -25.98
CA SER A 242 4.95 1.99 -26.59
C SER A 242 4.70 3.29 -25.83
N LEU A 243 3.91 3.26 -24.75
CA LEU A 243 3.46 4.46 -24.04
C LEU A 243 3.42 4.25 -22.53
N MET A 244 4.10 5.15 -21.82
CA MET A 244 3.97 5.33 -20.38
C MET A 244 3.52 6.75 -20.07
N ASN A 245 2.56 6.88 -19.16
CA ASN A 245 2.31 8.14 -18.48
C ASN A 245 3.29 8.29 -17.31
N VAL A 246 3.70 9.51 -17.00
CA VAL A 246 4.58 9.84 -15.89
C VAL A 246 3.92 10.93 -15.05
N LEU A 247 3.72 10.67 -13.76
CA LEU A 247 3.34 11.67 -12.79
C LEU A 247 4.57 12.04 -11.97
N ILE A 248 4.80 13.33 -11.78
CA ILE A 248 5.96 13.87 -11.05
C ILE A 248 5.41 14.49 -9.77
N TYR A 249 5.94 14.09 -8.63
CA TYR A 249 5.61 14.66 -7.33
C TYR A 249 6.84 15.32 -6.74
N ASP A 250 6.67 16.59 -6.40
CA ASP A 250 7.72 17.42 -5.84
C ASP A 250 8.10 16.96 -4.44
N SER A 251 9.38 16.73 -4.21
CA SER A 251 9.90 16.20 -2.94
C SER A 251 9.64 17.09 -1.73
N ASN A 252 9.58 18.41 -1.93
CA ASN A 252 9.42 19.38 -0.84
C ASN A 252 7.95 19.57 -0.44
N THR A 253 7.04 19.47 -1.39
CA THR A 253 5.62 19.81 -1.21
C THR A 253 4.69 18.62 -1.25
N SER A 254 5.14 17.45 -1.71
CA SER A 254 4.32 16.26 -1.97
C SER A 254 3.13 16.52 -2.90
N THR A 255 3.20 17.60 -3.70
CA THR A 255 2.17 17.95 -4.68
C THR A 255 2.58 17.52 -6.08
N GLN A 256 1.60 17.20 -6.91
CA GLN A 256 1.87 16.85 -8.30
C GLN A 256 2.40 18.08 -9.05
N ARG A 257 3.61 17.96 -9.60
CA ARG A 257 4.20 18.99 -10.46
C ARG A 257 3.57 18.87 -11.86
N ILE A 258 3.01 19.97 -12.35
CA ILE A 258 2.43 20.08 -13.69
C ILE A 258 3.25 21.10 -14.47
N ILE A 259 4.05 20.62 -15.42
CA ILE A 259 4.88 21.46 -16.27
C ILE A 259 4.27 21.48 -17.66
N PHE A 260 4.04 22.69 -18.17
CA PHE A 260 3.60 22.90 -19.54
C PHE A 260 4.84 22.86 -20.44
N CYS A 261 5.04 21.76 -21.16
CA CYS A 261 6.07 21.72 -22.19
C CYS A 261 5.68 22.66 -23.35
N ALA A 262 6.62 23.48 -23.82
CA ALA A 262 6.49 24.15 -25.11
C ALA A 262 6.76 23.15 -26.24
N ASP A 263 6.02 23.24 -27.35
CA ASP A 263 6.24 22.42 -28.54
C ASP A 263 7.74 22.45 -28.93
N HIS A 264 8.37 21.27 -28.99
CA HIS A 264 9.75 21.15 -29.46
C HIS A 264 9.76 21.15 -31.00
N PRO A 265 10.72 21.83 -31.65
CA PRO A 265 10.88 21.80 -33.10
C PRO A 265 11.22 20.40 -33.65
#